data_AF-A0A658NYN7-F1
#
_entry.id   AF-A0A658NYN7-F1
#
_cell.length_a   1.000
_cell.length_b   1.000
_cell.length_c   1.000
_cell.angle_alpha   90.00
_cell.angle_beta   90.00
_cell.angle_gamma   90.00
#
_symmetry.space_group_name_H-M   'P 1'
#
loop_
_entity.id
_entity.type
_entity.pdbx_description
1 polymer ?
#
loop_
_entity_poly.entity_id
_entity_poly.type
_entity_poly.pdbx_seq_one_letter_code
_entity_poly.pdbx_strand_id
1 'polypeptide(L)'
;EASTRTRTSFELAGKRLGGDVINMTVSTSSVRKGETLLDTAMTLNAMHADVLVVRHPASGAVKLLSEKVNCAVINAGDGSHEHPTQAL
;
A
#
# COMPACT_ATOMS: atom_id res chain seq x y z
N GLU A 1 -1.20 -6.32 6.38
CA GLU A 1 -2.06 -7.48 6.67
C GLU A 1 -2.27 -8.29 5.38
N ALA A 2 -2.45 -9.60 5.46
CA ALA A 2 -2.67 -10.41 4.26
C ALA A 2 -4.14 -10.35 3.81
N SER A 3 -4.39 -9.95 2.56
CA SER A 3 -5.70 -10.06 1.92
C SER A 3 -5.56 -10.49 0.47
N THR A 4 -6.02 -11.69 0.16
CA THR A 4 -5.95 -12.25 -1.19
C THR A 4 -6.91 -11.55 -2.14
N ARG A 5 -8.16 -11.29 -1.70
CA ARG A 5 -9.19 -10.68 -2.55
C ARG A 5 -8.86 -9.23 -2.89
N THR A 6 -8.65 -8.38 -1.88
CA THR A 6 -8.38 -6.95 -2.09
C THR A 6 -7.16 -6.75 -2.98
N ARG A 7 -6.08 -7.51 -2.75
CA ARG A 7 -4.86 -7.42 -3.57
C ARG A 7 -5.11 -7.82 -5.02
N THR A 8 -5.74 -8.97 -5.27
CA THR A 8 -6.01 -9.43 -6.63
C THR A 8 -6.94 -8.48 -7.40
N SER A 9 -7.91 -7.85 -6.72
CA SER A 9 -8.78 -6.83 -7.32
C SER A 9 -7.98 -5.62 -7.82
N PHE A 10 -7.10 -5.07 -6.98
CA PHE A 10 -6.28 -3.91 -7.35
C PHE A 10 -5.26 -4.24 -8.42
N GLU A 11 -4.64 -5.43 -8.35
CA GLU A 11 -3.73 -5.87 -9.40
C GLU A 11 -4.42 -6.01 -10.75
N LEU A 12 -5.62 -6.61 -10.77
CA LEU A 12 -6.41 -6.73 -12.00
C LEU A 12 -6.83 -5.35 -12.52
N ALA A 13 -7.22 -4.43 -11.63
CA ALA A 13 -7.57 -3.06 -12.01
C ALA A 13 -6.38 -2.31 -12.62
N GLY A 14 -5.21 -2.35 -11.98
CA GLY A 14 -3.99 -1.71 -12.50
C GLY A 14 -3.61 -2.25 -13.88
N LYS A 15 -3.60 -3.58 -14.05
CA LYS A 15 -3.35 -4.21 -15.35
C LYS A 15 -4.36 -3.82 -16.43
N ARG A 16 -5.65 -3.74 -16.08
CA ARG A 16 -6.72 -3.32 -17.02
C ARG A 16 -6.60 -1.86 -17.44
N LEU A 17 -6.05 -1.01 -16.59
CA LEU A 17 -5.76 0.40 -16.89
C LEU A 17 -4.43 0.58 -17.63
N GLY A 18 -3.71 -0.50 -17.93
CA GLY A 18 -2.41 -0.45 -18.62
C GLY A 18 -1.23 -0.08 -17.73
N GLY A 19 -1.40 -0.13 -16.40
CA GLY A 19 -0.34 0.16 -15.44
C GLY A 19 0.53 -1.06 -15.12
N ASP A 20 1.81 -0.82 -14.87
CA ASP A 20 2.72 -1.82 -14.32
C ASP A 20 2.44 -1.98 -12.82
N VAL A 21 2.16 -3.22 -12.40
CA VAL A 21 1.83 -3.52 -11.00
C VAL A 21 2.95 -4.29 -10.34
N ILE A 22 3.50 -3.72 -9.27
CA ILE A 22 4.51 -4.36 -8.41
C ILE A 22 3.86 -4.72 -7.08
N ASN A 23 3.84 -6.01 -6.77
CA ASN A 23 3.32 -6.51 -5.50
C ASN A 23 4.44 -6.63 -4.47
N MET A 24 4.27 -5.95 -3.32
CA MET A 24 5.18 -6.09 -2.18
C MET A 24 4.43 -6.62 -0.96
N THR A 25 4.94 -7.72 -0.38
CA THR A 25 4.37 -8.27 0.85
C THR A 25 5.31 -7.97 2.02
N VAL A 26 4.82 -7.20 3.00
CA VAL A 26 5.60 -6.74 4.16
C VAL A 26 6.11 -7.90 5.03
N SER A 27 5.40 -9.04 5.08
CA SER A 27 5.86 -10.23 5.81
C SER A 27 7.12 -10.86 5.24
N THR A 28 7.45 -10.57 3.97
CA THR A 28 8.67 -10.99 3.27
C THR A 28 9.65 -9.85 3.02
N SER A 29 9.26 -8.59 3.28
CA SER A 29 10.13 -7.43 3.08
C SER A 29 10.86 -7.04 4.36
N SER A 30 11.90 -6.24 4.18
CA SER A 30 12.91 -5.79 5.14
C SER A 30 12.41 -5.15 6.45
N VAL A 31 11.10 -5.04 6.70
CA VAL A 31 10.55 -4.65 8.01
C VAL A 31 11.00 -5.60 9.13
N ARG A 32 11.31 -6.88 8.81
CA ARG A 32 11.97 -7.80 9.77
C ARG A 32 13.40 -7.41 10.16
N LYS A 33 14.08 -6.56 9.38
CA LYS A 33 15.43 -6.05 9.66
C LYS A 33 15.44 -4.71 10.42
N GLY A 34 14.28 -4.22 10.87
CA GLY A 34 14.18 -2.96 11.58
C GLY A 34 13.97 -1.73 10.70
N GLU A 35 13.67 -1.91 9.39
CA GLU A 35 13.19 -0.82 8.55
C GLU A 35 11.83 -0.35 9.04
N THR A 36 11.68 0.97 9.15
CA THR A 36 10.41 1.58 9.53
C THR A 36 9.46 1.60 8.33
N LEU A 37 8.16 1.73 8.62
CA LEU A 37 7.14 1.97 7.58
C LEU A 37 7.51 3.17 6.70
N LEU A 38 8.14 4.19 7.30
CA LEU A 38 8.59 5.40 6.61
C LEU A 38 9.72 5.10 5.62
N ASP A 39 10.68 4.26 5.99
CA ASP A 39 11.79 3.87 5.11
C ASP A 39 11.28 3.11 3.88
N THR A 40 10.30 2.22 4.09
CA THR A 40 9.61 1.53 2.99
C THR A 40 8.89 2.53 2.08
N ALA A 41 8.21 3.53 2.65
CA ALA A 41 7.54 4.59 1.91
C ALA A 41 8.51 5.42 1.06
N MET A 42 9.64 5.83 1.65
CA MET A 42 10.67 6.62 0.98
C MET A 42 11.32 5.83 -0.15
N THR A 43 11.56 4.54 0.05
CA THR A 43 12.06 3.64 -0.99
C THR A 43 11.09 3.56 -2.16
N LEU A 44 9.80 3.36 -1.89
CA LEU A 44 8.75 3.32 -2.91
C LEU A 44 8.57 4.67 -3.63
N ASN A 45 8.71 5.77 -2.91
CA ASN A 45 8.68 7.12 -3.47
C ASN A 45 9.88 7.37 -4.40
N ALA A 46 11.06 6.86 -4.04
CA ALA A 46 12.26 6.93 -4.88
C ALA A 46 12.18 6.06 -6.15
N MET A 47 11.33 5.03 -6.14
CA MET A 47 11.00 4.24 -7.33
C MET A 47 10.02 4.95 -8.28
N HIS A 48 9.58 6.17 -7.94
CA HIS A 48 8.62 6.96 -8.74
C HIS A 48 7.31 6.23 -9.03
N ALA A 49 6.77 5.50 -8.05
CA ALA A 49 5.45 4.89 -8.18
C ALA A 49 4.37 5.97 -8.34
N ASP A 50 3.45 5.84 -9.30
CA ASP A 50 2.35 6.79 -9.49
C ASP A 50 1.22 6.61 -8.45
N VAL A 51 1.00 5.37 -8.03
CA VAL A 51 -0.06 4.99 -7.08
C VAL A 51 0.48 3.96 -6.10
N LEU A 52 0.23 4.18 -4.82
CA LEU A 52 0.57 3.26 -3.74
C LEU A 52 -0.70 2.74 -3.06
N VAL A 53 -0.99 1.45 -3.24
CA VAL A 53 -2.10 0.77 -2.57
C VAL A 53 -1.58 0.12 -1.28
N VAL A 54 -2.05 0.60 -0.12
CA VAL A 54 -1.52 0.19 1.19
C VAL A 54 -2.58 -0.52 2.01
N ARG A 55 -2.20 -1.66 2.59
CA ARG A 55 -2.97 -2.32 3.65
C ARG A 55 -2.09 -2.58 4.88
N HIS A 56 -2.35 -1.86 5.96
CA HIS A 56 -1.53 -1.89 7.17
C HIS A 56 -2.41 -2.15 8.42
N PRO A 57 -1.96 -2.91 9.42
CA PRO A 57 -2.76 -3.18 10.62
C PRO A 57 -2.85 -1.98 11.58
N ALA A 58 -1.91 -1.04 11.52
CA ALA A 58 -1.85 0.10 12.45
C ALA A 58 -2.60 1.31 11.91
N SER A 59 -3.71 1.66 12.57
CA SER A 59 -4.56 2.81 12.24
C SER A 59 -3.77 4.12 12.07
N GLY A 60 -4.03 4.83 10.97
CA GLY A 60 -3.35 6.07 10.61
C GLY A 60 -2.09 5.88 9.77
N ALA A 61 -1.65 4.62 9.54
CA ALA A 61 -0.47 4.33 8.74
C ALA A 61 -0.61 4.84 7.31
N VAL A 62 -1.79 4.69 6.69
CA VAL A 62 -2.00 5.13 5.31
C VAL A 62 -1.95 6.66 5.21
N LYS A 63 -2.51 7.36 6.19
CA LYS A 63 -2.45 8.81 6.27
C LYS A 63 -1.01 9.30 6.43
N LEU A 64 -0.25 8.71 7.34
CA LEU A 64 1.17 9.04 7.51
C LEU A 64 1.96 8.86 6.21
N LEU A 65 1.69 7.79 5.45
CA LEU A 65 2.32 7.55 4.15
C LEU A 65 1.96 8.63 3.14
N SER A 66 0.68 9.02 3.05
CA SER A 66 0.23 10.08 2.14
C SER A 66 0.87 11.45 2.38
N GLU A 67 1.33 11.72 3.61
CA GLU A 67 2.04 12.96 3.95
C GLU A 67 3.54 12.91 3.59
N LYS A 68 4.05 11.75 3.16
CA LYS A 68 5.48 11.47 2.98
C LYS A 68 5.87 11.04 1.58
N VAL A 69 4.90 10.62 0.77
CA VAL A 69 5.11 10.26 -0.64
C VAL A 69 4.43 11.27 -1.54
N ASN A 70 4.95 11.45 -2.74
CA ASN A 70 4.40 12.40 -3.72
C ASN A 70 3.28 11.79 -4.57
N CYS A 71 3.09 10.48 -4.48
CA CYS A 71 2.15 9.72 -5.28
C CYS A 71 0.79 9.55 -4.60
N ALA A 72 -0.21 9.12 -5.37
CA ALA A 72 -1.53 8.88 -4.82
C ALA A 72 -1.52 7.66 -3.90
N VAL A 73 -1.96 7.79 -2.64
CA VAL A 73 -2.03 6.67 -1.70
C VAL A 73 -3.48 6.21 -1.53
N ILE A 74 -3.73 4.93 -1.81
CA ILE A 74 -5.04 4.29 -1.69
C ILE A 74 -5.06 3.40 -0.43
N ASN A 75 -6.03 3.66 0.45
CA ASN A 75 -6.29 2.83 1.61
C ASN A 75 -7.04 1.53 1.23
N ALA A 76 -6.33 0.41 1.23
CA ALA A 76 -6.89 -0.94 1.02
C ALA A 76 -7.17 -1.69 2.33
N GLY A 77 -7.19 -0.96 3.45
CA GLY A 77 -7.48 -1.44 4.80
C GLY A 77 -6.43 -0.93 5.79
N ASP A 78 -6.88 -0.12 6.74
CA ASP A 78 -6.03 0.41 7.82
C ASP A 78 -6.56 -0.01 9.20
N GLY A 79 -6.14 -1.20 9.65
CA GLY A 79 -6.61 -1.80 10.91
C GLY A 79 -8.15 -1.82 11.01
N SER A 80 -8.68 -1.42 12.16
CA SER A 80 -10.13 -1.27 12.40
C SER A 80 -10.67 0.10 11.98
N HIS A 81 -9.86 0.95 11.35
CA HIS A 81 -10.22 2.34 11.08
C HIS A 81 -11.15 2.42 9.87
N GLU A 82 -10.66 2.05 8.68
CA GLU A 82 -11.44 2.13 7.46
C GLU A 82 -11.01 1.08 6.42
N HIS A 83 -11.98 0.57 5.68
CA HIS A 83 -11.77 -0.22 4.46
C HIS A 83 -12.71 0.31 3.34
N PRO A 84 -12.48 1.54 2.85
CA PRO A 84 -13.45 2.28 2.03
C PRO A 84 -13.77 1.58 0.71
N THR A 85 -12.80 0.85 0.15
CA THR A 85 -12.96 0.08 -1.10
C THR A 85 -13.81 -1.18 -0.96
N GLN A 86 -14.14 -1.60 0.27
CA GLN A 86 -15.08 -2.69 0.54
C GLN A 86 -16.48 -2.18 0.89
N ALA A 87 -16.62 -0.87 1.16
CA ALA A 87 -17.90 -0.21 1.40
C ALA A 87 -18.54 0.34 0.12
N LEU A 88 -17.75 0.55 -0.94
CA LEU A 88 -18.18 0.87 -2.31
C LEU A 88 -18.60 -0.38 -3.07
#